data_AF-A0AAD9Q6G7-F1
#
_entry.id   AF-A0AAD9Q6G7-F1
#
_cell.length_a   1.000
_cell.length_b   1.000
_cell.length_c   1.000
_cell.angle_alpha   90.00
_cell.angle_beta   90.00
_cell.angle_gamma   90.00
#
_symmetry.space_group_name_H-M   'P 1'
#
loop_
_entity.id
_entity.type
_entity.pdbx_description
1 polymer ?
#
loop_
_entity_poly.entity_id
_entity_poly.type
_entity_poly.pdbx_seq_one_letter_code
_entity_poly.pdbx_strand_id
1 'polypeptide(L)'
;MATALRRLKAPNPAISFMKEIVQRKAPNISLKQDTARLCDLLGLKVEFLDRLQTFPAHHLHHRSLCEWITIILQNNSRSLSLEKKSSLTSELLVSIGFDPLSAAVETIMARSCKGNTQYHIEPCEWAEIFIQDECTYNPSLSSLNPRQFPIPSDLANSWFQLPPITDSKESENDPHPYRVNIMNFVSTESQASKEIHSKLDDILPQSNGMTVLYHGTDHYSAVNILFRGIYLRAGRQNRDFSSGSGFYLTKNLDEAVNWAATTTAKPAILVFLVNRKDLDSAERLDLNNNEERWREIVTSFRAGRRRVKTSQSVSAYDLIEGPQATMRYDKATYELLWEQKPSSYQMCLISDDFAEKFKKSLHSVLFVGT
;
A
#
# COMPACT_ATOMS: atom_id res chain seq x y z
N MET A 1 13.77 57.87 17.96
CA MET A 1 12.84 56.74 18.19
C MET A 1 12.25 56.30 16.86
N ALA A 2 12.82 55.27 16.22
CA ALA A 2 12.16 54.48 15.17
C ALA A 2 13.12 53.38 14.69
N THR A 3 13.03 52.18 15.28
CA THR A 3 13.58 50.97 14.66
C THR A 3 12.56 49.86 14.84
N ALA A 4 11.60 49.81 13.92
CA ALA A 4 10.62 48.74 13.85
C ALA A 4 11.26 47.47 13.32
N LEU A 5 11.07 46.39 14.08
CA LEU A 5 11.45 45.01 13.77
C LEU A 5 11.00 44.59 12.36
N ARG A 6 11.96 44.26 11.49
CA ARG A 6 11.78 43.20 10.47
C ARG A 6 12.48 41.94 10.96
N ARG A 7 11.77 41.14 11.76
CA ARG A 7 12.09 39.71 11.87
C ARG A 7 11.44 39.01 10.67
N LEU A 8 12.24 38.75 9.64
CA LEU A 8 11.92 37.74 8.64
C LEU A 8 11.69 36.42 9.38
N LYS A 9 10.44 35.95 9.45
CA LYS A 9 10.13 34.59 9.93
C LYS A 9 10.81 33.62 8.99
N ALA A 10 11.89 32.97 9.45
CA ALA A 10 12.45 31.82 8.77
C ALA A 10 11.35 30.75 8.62
N PRO A 11 11.24 30.05 7.47
CA PRO A 11 10.28 28.96 7.33
C PRO A 11 10.58 27.88 8.37
N ASN A 12 9.54 27.40 9.05
CA ASN A 12 9.66 26.33 10.03
C ASN A 12 10.35 25.12 9.35
N PRO A 13 11.46 24.58 9.90
CA PRO A 13 12.16 23.42 9.34
C PRO A 13 11.23 22.23 9.07
N ALA A 14 10.20 22.04 9.90
CA ALA A 14 9.18 21.02 9.68
C ALA A 14 8.37 21.26 8.40
N ILE A 15 8.03 22.51 8.07
CA ILE A 15 7.28 22.87 6.84
C ILE A 15 8.15 22.72 5.60
N SER A 16 9.44 23.09 5.68
CA SER A 16 10.38 22.86 4.58
C SER A 16 10.59 21.37 4.32
N PHE A 17 10.70 20.57 5.39
CA PHE A 17 10.83 19.11 5.32
C PHE A 17 9.56 18.42 4.79
N MET A 18 8.38 18.87 5.23
CA MET A 18 7.08 18.40 4.72
C MET A 18 6.94 18.68 3.21
N LYS A 19 7.37 19.86 2.74
CA LYS A 19 7.40 20.19 1.31
C LYS A 19 8.39 19.32 0.53
N GLU A 20 9.56 19.04 1.09
CA GLU A 20 10.55 18.16 0.45
C GLU A 20 10.04 16.71 0.32
N ILE A 21 9.39 16.19 1.36
CA ILE A 21 8.76 14.86 1.35
C ILE A 21 7.66 14.77 0.27
N VAL A 22 6.77 15.77 0.21
CA VAL A 22 5.64 15.79 -0.73
C VAL A 22 6.09 15.95 -2.19
N GLN A 23 7.26 16.55 -2.43
CA GLN A 23 7.82 16.77 -3.78
C GLN A 23 8.70 15.60 -4.29
N ARG A 24 9.02 14.62 -3.45
CA ARG A 24 9.81 13.45 -3.87
C ARG A 24 8.99 12.58 -4.82
N LYS A 25 9.32 12.62 -6.11
CA LYS A 25 8.87 11.61 -7.08
C LYS A 25 9.52 10.27 -6.74
N ALA A 26 8.87 9.17 -7.14
CA ALA A 26 9.45 7.83 -7.07
C ALA A 26 10.87 7.84 -7.67
N PRO A 27 11.83 7.14 -7.05
CA PRO A 27 13.23 7.17 -7.48
C PRO A 27 13.35 6.68 -8.93
N ASN A 28 13.94 7.51 -9.78
CA ASN A 28 14.33 7.12 -11.13
C ASN A 28 15.74 6.55 -11.09
N ILE A 29 15.85 5.22 -11.07
CA ILE A 29 17.13 4.54 -11.23
C ILE A 29 17.63 4.78 -12.65
N SER A 30 18.84 5.33 -12.80
CA SER A 30 19.43 5.59 -14.11
C SER A 30 19.91 4.29 -14.75
N LEU A 31 19.48 4.03 -15.99
CA LEU A 31 20.01 2.95 -16.87
C LEU A 31 21.52 3.07 -17.17
N LYS A 32 22.22 4.09 -16.67
CA LYS A 32 23.68 4.24 -16.80
C LYS A 32 24.47 3.36 -15.82
N GLN A 33 23.81 2.70 -14.88
CA GLN A 33 24.44 1.71 -13.99
C GLN A 33 24.66 0.39 -14.72
N ASP A 34 25.69 -0.34 -14.29
CA ASP A 34 25.97 -1.70 -14.72
C ASP A 34 24.73 -2.60 -14.48
N THR A 35 24.12 -3.08 -15.56
CA THR A 35 22.90 -3.89 -15.51
C THR A 35 23.12 -5.20 -14.74
N ALA A 36 24.33 -5.76 -14.80
CA ALA A 36 24.66 -6.96 -14.04
C ALA A 36 24.63 -6.70 -12.53
N ARG A 37 25.20 -5.57 -12.09
CA ARG A 37 25.15 -5.14 -10.68
C ARG A 37 23.71 -4.88 -10.21
N LEU A 38 22.88 -4.30 -11.06
CA LEU A 38 21.46 -4.08 -10.76
C LEU A 38 20.69 -5.39 -10.62
N CYS A 39 20.95 -6.36 -11.51
CA CYS A 39 20.38 -7.69 -11.40
C CYS A 39 20.79 -8.36 -10.07
N ASP A 40 22.07 -8.33 -9.72
CA ASP A 40 22.59 -8.88 -8.47
C ASP A 40 21.92 -8.26 -7.22
N LEU A 41 21.82 -6.92 -7.17
CA LEU A 41 21.14 -6.21 -6.08
C LEU A 41 19.68 -6.60 -5.91
N LEU A 42 18.98 -6.92 -7.01
CA LEU A 42 17.57 -7.29 -7.01
C LEU A 42 17.34 -8.81 -6.99
N GLY A 43 18.40 -9.62 -6.97
CA GLY A 43 18.33 -11.07 -7.07
C GLY A 43 17.77 -11.59 -8.40
N LEU A 44 17.90 -10.81 -9.47
CA LEU A 44 17.50 -11.19 -10.83
C LEU A 44 18.65 -11.91 -11.53
N LYS A 45 18.34 -12.76 -12.51
CA LYS A 45 19.34 -13.37 -13.39
C LYS A 45 20.19 -12.29 -14.08
N VAL A 46 21.48 -12.54 -14.27
CA VAL A 46 22.43 -11.54 -14.78
C VAL A 46 21.99 -10.94 -16.12
N GLU A 47 21.44 -11.76 -17.01
CA GLU A 47 20.96 -11.41 -18.34
C GLU A 47 19.54 -10.83 -18.38
N PHE A 48 18.86 -10.71 -17.23
CA PHE A 48 17.45 -10.33 -17.17
C PHE A 48 17.17 -8.97 -17.83
N LEU A 49 18.06 -8.00 -17.58
CA LEU A 49 17.94 -6.64 -18.10
C LEU A 49 18.49 -6.46 -19.53
N ASP A 50 19.14 -7.47 -20.11
CA ASP A 50 19.71 -7.37 -21.48
C ASP A 50 18.61 -7.11 -22.52
N ARG A 51 17.38 -7.56 -22.23
CA ARG A 51 16.21 -7.31 -23.07
C ARG A 51 15.92 -5.82 -23.24
N LEU A 52 16.24 -4.98 -22.25
CA LEU A 52 16.04 -3.53 -22.33
C LEU A 52 16.98 -2.87 -23.34
N GLN A 53 18.13 -3.47 -23.62
CA GLN A 53 19.07 -2.96 -24.63
C GLN A 53 18.49 -3.01 -26.05
N THR A 54 17.49 -3.87 -26.27
CA THR A 54 16.81 -4.00 -27.58
C THR A 54 15.74 -2.93 -27.79
N PHE A 55 15.38 -2.16 -26.76
CA PHE A 55 14.31 -1.17 -26.83
C PHE A 55 14.84 0.16 -27.37
N PRO A 56 14.10 0.86 -28.24
CA PRO A 56 14.46 2.21 -28.65
C PRO A 56 14.61 3.14 -27.44
N ALA A 57 15.64 3.98 -27.43
CA ALA A 57 15.92 4.87 -26.29
C ALA A 57 14.72 5.74 -25.87
N HIS A 58 13.92 6.21 -26.83
CA HIS A 58 12.72 6.99 -26.55
C HIS A 58 11.64 6.19 -25.81
N HIS A 59 11.54 4.86 -26.02
CA HIS A 59 10.65 4.01 -25.25
C HIS A 59 11.10 3.87 -23.79
N LEU A 60 12.41 3.74 -23.57
CA LEU A 60 12.98 3.57 -22.23
C LEU A 60 12.72 4.79 -21.33
N HIS A 61 12.66 6.01 -21.88
CA HIS A 61 12.45 7.24 -21.11
C HIS A 61 11.03 7.47 -20.57
N HIS A 62 10.04 6.69 -21.03
CA HIS A 62 8.65 6.86 -20.58
C HIS A 62 8.35 6.20 -19.22
N ARG A 63 9.26 5.37 -18.71
CA ARG A 63 9.09 4.61 -17.47
C ARG A 63 10.40 4.53 -16.69
N SER A 64 10.29 4.38 -15.38
CA SER A 64 11.42 4.04 -14.51
C SER A 64 11.91 2.62 -14.77
N LEU A 65 13.14 2.32 -14.35
CA LEU A 65 13.70 0.96 -14.46
C LEU A 65 12.85 -0.06 -13.69
N CYS A 66 12.37 0.29 -12.50
CA CYS A 66 11.55 -0.60 -11.67
C CYS A 66 10.23 -0.96 -12.37
N GLU A 67 9.59 0.01 -13.02
CA GLU A 67 8.39 -0.25 -13.83
C GLU A 67 8.70 -1.20 -15.00
N TRP A 68 9.87 -1.05 -15.64
CA TRP A 68 10.29 -1.97 -16.69
C TRP A 68 10.52 -3.39 -16.17
N ILE A 69 11.17 -3.54 -15.02
CA ILE A 69 11.39 -4.85 -14.38
C ILE A 69 10.05 -5.51 -14.08
N THR A 70 9.12 -4.79 -13.45
CA THR A 70 7.77 -5.29 -13.15
C THR A 70 7.03 -5.72 -14.43
N ILE A 71 7.12 -4.95 -15.51
CA ILE A 71 6.52 -5.32 -16.81
C ILE A 71 7.13 -6.61 -17.36
N ILE A 72 8.46 -6.79 -17.28
CA ILE A 72 9.12 -8.00 -17.75
C ILE A 72 8.68 -9.22 -16.92
N LEU A 73 8.65 -9.09 -15.59
CA LEU A 73 8.17 -10.15 -14.69
C LEU A 73 6.72 -10.55 -15.01
N GLN A 74 5.83 -9.57 -15.19
CA GLN A 74 4.44 -9.81 -15.58
C GLN A 74 4.33 -10.53 -16.92
N ASN A 75 5.12 -10.12 -17.92
CA ASN A 75 5.11 -10.76 -19.23
C ASN A 75 5.61 -12.21 -19.16
N ASN A 76 6.69 -12.45 -18.42
CA ASN A 76 7.22 -13.80 -18.22
C ASN A 76 6.20 -14.68 -17.49
N SER A 77 5.53 -14.15 -16.45
CA SER A 77 4.43 -14.85 -15.76
C SER A 77 3.27 -15.19 -16.71
N ARG A 78 2.83 -14.26 -17.56
CA ARG A 78 1.74 -14.50 -18.51
C ARG A 78 2.01 -15.66 -19.47
N SER A 79 3.28 -15.91 -19.80
CA SER A 79 3.71 -17.03 -20.64
C SER A 79 3.69 -18.39 -19.93
N LEU A 80 3.53 -18.43 -18.60
CA LEU A 80 3.46 -19.68 -17.82
C LEU A 80 2.04 -20.27 -17.78
N SER A 81 1.97 -21.59 -17.58
CA SER A 81 0.71 -22.32 -17.36
C SER A 81 0.02 -21.88 -16.07
N LEU A 82 -1.32 -22.02 -16.02
CA LEU A 82 -2.12 -21.74 -14.82
C LEU A 82 -1.67 -22.56 -13.60
N GLU A 83 -1.31 -23.82 -13.81
CA GLU A 83 -0.79 -24.70 -12.75
C GLU A 83 0.46 -24.12 -12.08
N LYS A 84 1.44 -23.66 -12.87
CA LYS A 84 2.66 -23.04 -12.33
C LYS A 84 2.39 -21.73 -11.58
N LYS A 85 1.29 -21.05 -11.90
CA LYS A 85 0.87 -19.78 -11.27
C LYS A 85 -0.09 -19.97 -10.09
N SER A 86 -0.51 -21.19 -9.79
CA SER A 86 -1.51 -21.47 -8.76
C SER A 86 -0.97 -21.33 -7.33
N SER A 87 0.34 -21.44 -7.16
CA SER A 87 1.03 -21.25 -5.89
C SER A 87 2.39 -20.59 -6.10
N LEU A 88 2.87 -19.90 -5.07
CA LEU A 88 4.21 -19.33 -5.10
C LEU A 88 5.23 -20.41 -4.77
N THR A 89 6.20 -20.60 -5.67
CA THR A 89 7.29 -21.55 -5.52
C THR A 89 8.61 -20.91 -5.96
N SER A 90 9.74 -21.46 -5.50
CA SER A 90 11.05 -21.05 -6.00
C SER A 90 11.17 -21.27 -7.52
N GLU A 91 10.64 -22.38 -8.05
CA GLU A 91 10.62 -22.64 -9.50
C GLU A 91 9.85 -21.55 -10.27
N LEU A 92 8.73 -21.06 -9.72
CA LEU A 92 7.98 -19.96 -10.32
C LEU A 92 8.83 -18.69 -10.39
N LEU A 93 9.50 -18.32 -9.29
CA LEU A 93 10.37 -17.14 -9.23
C LEU A 93 11.53 -17.24 -10.24
N VAL A 94 12.17 -18.40 -10.33
CA VAL A 94 13.22 -18.68 -11.32
C VAL A 94 12.68 -18.59 -12.74
N SER A 95 11.47 -19.08 -12.98
CA SER A 95 10.83 -19.05 -14.29
C SER A 95 10.49 -17.63 -14.75
N ILE A 96 10.15 -16.73 -13.83
CA ILE A 96 9.84 -15.34 -14.17
C ILE A 96 11.07 -14.43 -14.22
N GLY A 97 12.22 -14.83 -13.66
CA GLY A 97 13.50 -14.14 -13.87
C GLY A 97 14.45 -14.02 -12.69
N PHE A 98 14.12 -14.58 -11.52
CA PHE A 98 15.00 -14.54 -10.36
C PHE A 98 16.15 -15.53 -10.47
N ASP A 99 17.29 -15.17 -9.89
CA ASP A 99 18.40 -16.09 -9.69
C ASP A 99 18.05 -17.05 -8.54
N PRO A 100 18.09 -18.39 -8.76
CA PRO A 100 17.78 -19.38 -7.74
C PRO A 100 18.65 -19.31 -6.47
N LEU A 101 19.84 -18.72 -6.56
CA LEU A 101 20.79 -18.59 -5.45
C LEU A 101 20.68 -17.23 -4.73
N SER A 102 19.79 -16.35 -5.17
CA SER A 102 19.65 -15.02 -4.56
C SER A 102 18.86 -15.06 -3.26
N ALA A 103 19.27 -14.24 -2.29
CA ALA A 103 18.50 -14.00 -1.06
C ALA A 103 17.12 -13.37 -1.31
N ALA A 104 16.89 -12.80 -2.51
CA ALA A 104 15.59 -12.27 -2.92
C ALA A 104 14.52 -13.38 -2.97
N VAL A 105 14.87 -14.56 -3.49
CA VAL A 105 13.95 -15.72 -3.53
C VAL A 105 13.54 -16.12 -2.11
N GLU A 106 14.49 -16.22 -1.19
CA GLU A 106 14.21 -16.54 0.21
C GLU A 106 13.33 -15.48 0.87
N THR A 107 13.62 -14.20 0.63
CA THR A 107 12.86 -13.07 1.18
C THR A 107 11.42 -13.07 0.68
N ILE A 108 11.21 -13.28 -0.62
CA ILE A 108 9.88 -13.33 -1.24
C ILE A 108 9.07 -14.50 -0.65
N MET A 109 9.66 -15.69 -0.56
CA MET A 109 9.01 -16.87 0.02
C MET A 109 8.71 -16.68 1.51
N ALA A 110 9.63 -16.09 2.28
CA ALA A 110 9.43 -15.81 3.70
C ALA A 110 8.28 -14.82 3.90
N ARG A 111 8.20 -13.75 3.09
CA ARG A 111 7.11 -12.78 3.14
C ARG A 111 5.76 -13.41 2.81
N SER A 112 5.68 -14.27 1.80
CA SER A 112 4.42 -14.93 1.45
C SER A 112 3.91 -15.87 2.53
N CYS A 113 4.82 -16.59 3.20
CA CYS A 113 4.47 -17.55 4.24
C CYS A 113 4.07 -16.89 5.57
N LYS A 114 4.26 -15.57 5.73
CA LYS A 114 3.86 -14.84 6.92
C LYS A 114 2.34 -14.58 6.91
N GLY A 115 1.67 -15.04 7.97
CA GLY A 115 0.24 -14.83 8.19
C GLY A 115 -0.64 -15.38 7.06
N ASN A 116 -1.66 -14.61 6.66
CA ASN A 116 -2.70 -15.06 5.73
C ASN A 116 -2.71 -14.30 4.38
N THR A 117 -1.69 -13.48 4.10
CA THR A 117 -1.65 -12.64 2.89
C THR A 117 -1.45 -13.44 1.60
N GLN A 118 -0.91 -14.66 1.67
CA GLN A 118 -0.76 -15.57 0.52
C GLN A 118 -2.06 -15.88 -0.21
N TYR A 119 -3.20 -15.81 0.47
CA TYR A 119 -4.52 -16.07 -0.13
C TYR A 119 -5.09 -14.84 -0.85
N HIS A 120 -4.49 -13.66 -0.65
CA HIS A 120 -4.98 -12.38 -1.13
C HIS A 120 -4.12 -11.77 -2.24
N ILE A 121 -2.89 -12.26 -2.41
CA ILE A 121 -1.90 -11.80 -3.38
C ILE A 121 -1.62 -12.93 -4.36
N GLU A 122 -1.69 -12.64 -5.66
CA GLU A 122 -1.38 -13.64 -6.68
C GLU A 122 0.09 -14.09 -6.55
N PRO A 123 0.42 -15.37 -6.78
CA PRO A 123 1.78 -15.87 -6.61
C PRO A 123 2.87 -15.03 -7.29
N CYS A 124 2.66 -14.63 -8.54
CA CYS A 124 3.64 -13.81 -9.27
C CYS A 124 3.73 -12.37 -8.76
N GLU A 125 2.67 -11.84 -8.14
CA GLU A 125 2.63 -10.47 -7.64
C GLU A 125 3.60 -10.28 -6.47
N TRP A 126 3.93 -11.33 -5.72
CA TRP A 126 4.94 -11.27 -4.66
C TRP A 126 6.30 -10.78 -5.15
N ALA A 127 6.69 -11.15 -6.37
CA ALA A 127 7.91 -10.64 -6.99
C ALA A 127 7.82 -9.14 -7.29
N GLU A 128 6.67 -8.67 -7.78
CA GLU A 128 6.45 -7.24 -8.06
C GLU A 128 6.47 -6.41 -6.78
N ILE A 129 5.87 -6.93 -5.70
CA ILE A 129 5.89 -6.33 -4.37
C ILE A 129 7.32 -6.16 -3.89
N PHE A 130 8.13 -7.22 -4.00
CA PHE A 130 9.54 -7.18 -3.61
C PHE A 130 10.33 -6.15 -4.41
N ILE A 131 10.24 -6.15 -5.75
CA ILE A 131 10.96 -5.19 -6.60
C ILE A 131 10.56 -3.75 -6.25
N GLN A 132 9.27 -3.48 -6.05
CA GLN A 132 8.81 -2.15 -5.70
C GLN A 132 9.34 -1.69 -4.32
N ASP A 133 9.38 -2.60 -3.35
CA ASP A 133 9.91 -2.36 -2.01
C ASP A 133 11.42 -2.07 -2.06
N GLU A 134 12.20 -2.87 -2.78
CA GLU A 134 13.64 -2.67 -2.99
C GLU A 134 13.93 -1.34 -3.69
N CYS A 135 13.19 -1.04 -4.76
CA CYS A 135 13.33 0.23 -5.46
C CYS A 135 13.02 1.44 -4.58
N THR A 136 12.12 1.29 -3.60
CA THR A 136 11.73 2.36 -2.70
C THR A 136 12.71 2.52 -1.54
N TYR A 137 13.18 1.42 -0.97
CA TYR A 137 13.85 1.43 0.34
C TYR A 137 15.28 0.90 0.36
N ASN A 138 15.75 0.20 -0.68
CA ASN A 138 17.13 -0.26 -0.73
C ASN A 138 18.08 0.95 -0.85
N PRO A 139 19.01 1.17 0.10
CA PRO A 139 19.91 2.33 0.07
C PRO A 139 20.82 2.39 -1.17
N SER A 140 21.06 1.25 -1.83
CA SER A 140 21.89 1.16 -3.04
C SER A 140 21.13 1.53 -4.31
N LEU A 141 19.80 1.48 -4.28
CA LEU A 141 18.92 1.74 -5.43
C LEU A 141 18.14 3.05 -5.28
N SER A 142 17.66 3.31 -4.07
CA SER A 142 16.80 4.44 -3.78
C SER A 142 17.61 5.71 -3.54
N SER A 143 17.22 6.78 -4.21
CA SER A 143 17.70 8.13 -3.89
C SER A 143 17.04 8.70 -2.63
N LEU A 144 16.02 8.03 -2.09
CA LEU A 144 15.45 8.39 -0.81
C LEU A 144 16.47 7.97 0.25
N ASN A 145 17.23 8.91 0.82
CA ASN A 145 18.07 8.65 2.00
C ASN A 145 17.17 7.99 3.06
N PRO A 146 17.27 6.66 3.29
CA PRO A 146 16.26 5.95 4.03
C PRO A 146 16.56 6.15 5.50
N ARG A 147 15.95 7.19 6.08
CA ARG A 147 15.87 7.31 7.53
C ARG A 147 15.08 6.12 8.06
N GLN A 148 15.34 5.74 9.31
CA GLN A 148 14.56 4.68 9.97
C GLN A 148 13.06 5.00 9.94
N PHE A 149 12.71 6.28 10.14
CA PHE A 149 11.36 6.83 10.07
C PHE A 149 11.28 8.04 9.14
N PRO A 150 10.16 8.21 8.42
CA PRO A 150 10.00 9.32 7.47
C PRO A 150 9.79 10.66 8.16
N ILE A 151 9.23 10.67 9.37
CA ILE A 151 8.99 11.89 10.15
C ILE A 151 9.94 11.90 11.35
N PRO A 152 10.91 12.82 11.41
CA PRO A 152 11.86 12.87 12.51
C PRO A 152 11.16 13.31 13.79
N SER A 153 11.42 12.58 14.86
CA SER A 153 10.98 12.88 16.22
C SER A 153 11.98 12.25 17.17
N ASP A 154 12.35 12.97 18.24
CA ASP A 154 13.20 12.44 19.30
C ASP A 154 12.43 11.48 20.24
N LEU A 155 11.11 11.35 20.03
CA LEU A 155 10.19 10.62 20.89
C LEU A 155 9.75 9.29 20.24
N ALA A 156 10.67 8.33 20.14
CA ALA A 156 10.29 6.97 19.76
C ALA A 156 9.25 6.39 20.75
N ASN A 157 8.35 5.55 20.25
CA ASN A 157 7.30 4.86 21.03
C ASN A 157 6.34 5.77 21.82
N SER A 158 6.29 7.06 21.43
CA SER A 158 5.44 8.07 22.04
C SER A 158 4.66 8.83 20.96
N TRP A 159 3.43 9.23 21.30
CA TRP A 159 2.58 10.01 20.41
C TRP A 159 3.08 11.44 20.27
N PHE A 160 3.10 11.95 19.05
CA PHE A 160 3.33 13.36 18.74
C PHE A 160 2.40 13.83 17.62
N GLN A 161 2.28 15.14 17.44
CA GLN A 161 1.43 15.72 16.39
C GLN A 161 2.27 16.68 15.55
N LEU A 162 2.02 16.70 14.25
CA LEU A 162 2.57 17.75 13.39
C LEU A 162 1.81 19.06 13.59
N PRO A 163 2.46 20.21 13.35
CA PRO A 163 1.75 21.48 13.24
C PRO A 163 0.64 21.39 12.18
N PRO A 164 -0.49 22.10 12.34
CA PRO A 164 -1.51 22.18 11.30
C PRO A 164 -0.91 22.57 9.94
N ILE A 165 -1.23 21.82 8.90
CA ILE A 165 -0.81 22.12 7.53
C ILE A 165 -1.75 23.21 7.00
N THR A 166 -1.40 24.48 7.22
CA THR A 166 -2.16 25.62 6.72
C THR A 166 -1.64 26.03 5.33
N ASP A 167 -2.05 25.30 4.29
CA ASP A 167 -1.71 25.67 2.90
C ASP A 167 -2.82 26.50 2.20
N SER A 168 -3.94 26.77 2.86
CA SER A 168 -5.01 27.62 2.34
C SER A 168 -5.37 28.76 3.30
N LYS A 169 -5.66 29.94 2.76
CA LYS A 169 -6.23 31.07 3.52
C LYS A 169 -7.58 30.75 4.17
N GLU A 170 -8.18 29.61 3.81
CA GLU A 170 -9.44 29.11 4.39
C GLU A 170 -9.22 28.34 5.71
N SER A 171 -8.01 27.83 5.98
CA SER A 171 -7.72 27.07 7.22
C SER A 171 -7.31 27.93 8.41
N GLU A 172 -7.05 29.23 8.23
CA GLU A 172 -6.68 30.13 9.35
C GLU A 172 -7.87 30.38 10.31
N ASN A 173 -9.10 30.10 9.89
CA ASN A 173 -10.32 30.32 10.65
C ASN A 173 -11.03 29.02 11.08
N ASP A 174 -10.45 27.84 10.87
CA ASP A 174 -11.01 26.59 11.40
C ASP A 174 -10.65 26.48 12.89
N PRO A 175 -11.63 26.52 13.82
CA PRO A 175 -11.35 26.41 15.24
C PRO A 175 -10.80 25.04 15.65
N HIS A 176 -10.86 24.01 14.79
CA HIS A 176 -10.41 22.64 15.08
C HIS A 176 -9.60 22.03 13.92
N PRO A 177 -8.36 22.50 13.66
CA PRO A 177 -7.52 21.91 12.62
C PRO A 177 -7.35 20.40 12.88
N TYR A 178 -7.59 19.57 11.86
CA TYR A 178 -7.43 18.11 11.95
C TYR A 178 -6.01 17.78 12.42
N ARG A 179 -5.90 17.25 13.64
CA ARG A 179 -4.63 16.79 14.21
C ARG A 179 -4.56 15.28 14.16
N VAL A 180 -3.60 14.77 13.39
CA VAL A 180 -3.32 13.34 13.30
C VAL A 180 -2.25 12.99 14.35
N ASN A 181 -2.51 11.96 15.14
CA ASN A 181 -1.54 11.43 16.10
C ASN A 181 -0.52 10.55 15.36
N ILE A 182 0.76 10.83 15.55
CA ILE A 182 1.85 10.13 14.86
C ILE A 182 2.72 9.43 15.90
N MET A 183 3.17 8.22 15.58
CA MET A 183 4.16 7.51 16.37
C MET A 183 5.22 6.89 15.47
N ASN A 184 6.49 7.11 15.84
CA ASN A 184 7.60 6.30 15.36
C ASN A 184 7.73 5.12 16.31
N PHE A 185 7.21 3.98 15.89
CA PHE A 185 7.06 2.80 16.71
C PHE A 185 8.22 1.83 16.44
N VAL A 186 9.08 1.64 17.45
CA VAL A 186 10.22 0.72 17.43
C VAL A 186 9.81 -0.53 18.20
N SER A 187 9.74 -1.67 17.51
CA SER A 187 9.40 -2.95 18.12
C SER A 187 10.03 -4.12 17.35
N THR A 188 10.06 -5.29 18.00
CA THR A 188 10.43 -6.53 17.33
C THR A 188 9.25 -7.09 16.54
N GLU A 189 9.51 -7.76 15.42
CA GLU A 189 8.45 -8.26 14.54
C GLU A 189 7.44 -9.17 15.28
N SER A 190 7.91 -9.99 16.23
CA SER A 190 7.08 -10.94 16.97
C SER A 190 6.16 -10.28 18.02
N GLN A 191 6.44 -9.04 18.43
CA GLN A 191 5.67 -8.31 19.46
C GLN A 191 4.86 -7.15 18.89
N ALA A 192 5.17 -6.71 17.67
CA ALA A 192 4.60 -5.51 17.06
C ALA A 192 3.07 -5.45 17.15
N SER A 193 2.34 -6.53 16.80
CA SER A 193 0.87 -6.48 16.84
C SER A 193 0.33 -6.20 18.25
N LYS A 194 0.79 -6.96 19.25
CA LYS A 194 0.32 -6.84 20.64
C LYS A 194 0.62 -5.46 21.23
N GLU A 195 1.79 -4.92 20.94
CA GLU A 195 2.19 -3.61 21.42
C GLU A 195 1.44 -2.48 20.70
N ILE A 196 1.17 -2.61 19.40
CA ILE A 196 0.35 -1.64 18.66
C ILE A 196 -1.08 -1.63 19.21
N HIS A 197 -1.68 -2.78 19.52
CA HIS A 197 -2.98 -2.85 20.23
C HIS A 197 -2.93 -2.01 21.51
N SER A 198 -1.96 -2.29 22.38
CA SER A 198 -1.82 -1.56 23.65
C SER A 198 -1.68 -0.04 23.46
N LYS A 199 -0.91 0.41 22.46
CA LYS A 199 -0.73 1.84 22.19
C LYS A 199 -1.98 2.53 21.66
N LEU A 200 -2.81 1.79 20.92
CA LEU A 200 -4.04 2.30 20.35
C LEU A 200 -5.18 2.32 21.36
N ASP A 201 -5.26 1.34 22.26
CA ASP A 201 -6.24 1.31 23.35
C ASP A 201 -6.16 2.57 24.24
N ASP A 202 -4.97 3.15 24.39
CA ASP A 202 -4.73 4.37 25.16
C ASP A 202 -5.36 5.63 24.54
N ILE A 203 -5.58 5.65 23.21
CA ILE A 203 -5.99 6.85 22.47
C ILE A 203 -7.30 6.71 21.71
N LEU A 204 -7.78 5.48 21.50
CA LEU A 204 -9.02 5.23 20.79
C LEU A 204 -10.22 5.38 21.75
N PRO A 205 -11.26 6.13 21.35
CA PRO A 205 -12.41 6.32 22.21
C PRO A 205 -13.26 5.06 22.31
N GLN A 206 -13.72 4.75 23.53
CA GLN A 206 -14.61 3.63 23.85
C GLN A 206 -16.08 3.85 23.41
N SER A 207 -16.38 4.89 22.61
CA SER A 207 -17.76 5.39 22.40
C SER A 207 -18.55 4.63 21.33
N ASN A 208 -19.85 4.42 21.57
CA ASN A 208 -20.80 3.68 20.72
C ASN A 208 -21.16 4.31 19.35
N GLY A 209 -20.50 5.41 18.94
CA GLY A 209 -20.83 6.15 17.71
C GLY A 209 -19.75 6.14 16.63
N MET A 210 -18.57 5.61 16.92
CA MET A 210 -17.42 5.62 16.02
C MET A 210 -17.09 4.21 15.54
N THR A 211 -16.69 4.09 14.29
CA THR A 211 -16.13 2.87 13.72
C THR A 211 -14.64 3.06 13.53
N VAL A 212 -13.83 2.15 14.08
CA VAL A 212 -12.39 2.13 13.85
C VAL A 212 -12.09 1.25 12.64
N LEU A 213 -11.35 1.80 11.69
CA LEU A 213 -10.90 1.11 10.49
C LEU A 213 -9.39 1.27 10.33
N TYR A 214 -8.75 0.21 9.85
CA TYR A 214 -7.29 0.13 9.73
C TYR A 214 -6.88 -0.04 8.28
N HIS A 215 -5.78 0.59 7.91
CA HIS A 215 -5.10 0.39 6.62
C HIS A 215 -3.62 0.11 6.86
N GLY A 216 -3.18 -1.07 6.46
CA GLY A 216 -1.77 -1.44 6.45
C GLY A 216 -1.10 -1.04 5.14
N THR A 217 0.04 -0.38 5.21
CA THR A 217 0.77 0.12 4.03
C THR A 217 2.25 0.32 4.35
N ASP A 218 3.00 0.94 3.45
CA ASP A 218 4.41 1.30 3.66
C ASP A 218 4.60 2.76 4.11
N HIS A 219 5.79 3.09 4.62
CA HIS A 219 6.11 4.43 5.13
C HIS A 219 5.86 5.55 4.11
N TYR A 220 6.28 5.35 2.85
CA TYR A 220 6.12 6.33 1.77
C TYR A 220 4.64 6.52 1.40
N SER A 221 3.88 5.44 1.31
CA SER A 221 2.44 5.50 1.06
C SER A 221 1.68 6.17 2.22
N ALA A 222 2.01 5.84 3.47
CA ALA A 222 1.42 6.46 4.65
C ALA A 222 1.66 7.97 4.73
N VAL A 223 2.88 8.40 4.41
CA VAL A 223 3.25 9.81 4.27
C VAL A 223 2.43 10.50 3.18
N ASN A 224 2.30 9.88 2.01
CA ASN A 224 1.48 10.45 0.93
C ASN A 224 0.02 10.59 1.35
N ILE A 225 -0.55 9.61 2.04
CA ILE A 225 -1.94 9.70 2.53
C ILE A 225 -2.07 10.81 3.57
N LEU A 226 -1.14 10.89 4.52
CA LEU A 226 -1.12 11.91 5.56
C LEU A 226 -1.15 13.33 4.97
N PHE A 227 -0.28 13.62 4.00
CA PHE A 227 -0.12 14.98 3.45
C PHE A 227 -1.06 15.26 2.27
N ARG A 228 -1.25 14.30 1.37
CA ARG A 228 -1.94 14.50 0.08
C ARG A 228 -3.34 13.91 0.04
N GLY A 229 -3.70 13.05 1.00
CA GLY A 229 -4.99 12.37 1.03
C GLY A 229 -4.98 11.03 0.29
N ILE A 230 -6.15 10.42 0.23
CA ILE A 230 -6.33 9.08 -0.34
C ILE A 230 -6.47 9.21 -1.86
N TYR A 231 -5.45 8.75 -2.59
CA TYR A 231 -5.48 8.70 -4.05
C TYR A 231 -5.82 7.29 -4.54
N LEU A 232 -7.07 7.07 -4.96
CA LEU A 232 -7.57 5.72 -5.28
C LEU A 232 -6.78 5.03 -6.40
N ARG A 233 -6.27 5.79 -7.38
CA ARG A 233 -5.50 5.24 -8.52
C ARG A 233 -4.10 4.75 -8.17
N ALA A 234 -3.65 4.94 -6.93
CA ALA A 234 -2.48 4.25 -6.39
C ALA A 234 -2.80 2.80 -5.95
N GLY A 235 -4.08 2.42 -5.93
CA GLY A 235 -4.53 1.08 -5.59
C GLY A 235 -3.95 0.02 -6.51
N ARG A 236 -3.71 -1.18 -5.98
CA ARG A 236 -3.18 -2.31 -6.74
C ARG A 236 -4.23 -2.88 -7.70
N GLN A 237 -3.76 -3.55 -8.75
CA GLN A 237 -4.62 -4.29 -9.68
C GLN A 237 -5.18 -5.55 -9.02
N ASN A 238 -6.21 -6.14 -9.62
CA ASN A 238 -6.72 -7.47 -9.28
C ASN A 238 -7.02 -7.63 -7.78
N ARG A 239 -7.78 -6.70 -7.19
CA ARG A 239 -8.30 -6.81 -5.82
C ARG A 239 -9.75 -7.21 -5.84
N ASP A 240 -10.31 -7.54 -4.68
CA ASP A 240 -11.64 -8.15 -4.60
C ASP A 240 -12.75 -7.25 -5.14
N PHE A 241 -12.63 -5.94 -4.88
CA PHE A 241 -13.67 -4.93 -5.13
C PHE A 241 -13.20 -3.79 -6.03
N SER A 242 -11.97 -3.83 -6.53
CA SER A 242 -11.40 -2.83 -7.43
C SER A 242 -10.20 -3.40 -8.18
N SER A 243 -9.83 -2.75 -9.28
CA SER A 243 -8.57 -3.05 -10.00
C SER A 243 -7.91 -1.74 -10.39
N GLY A 244 -6.86 -1.37 -9.67
CA GLY A 244 -6.09 -0.16 -9.94
C GLY A 244 -6.70 1.15 -9.44
N SER A 245 -7.82 1.07 -8.70
CA SER A 245 -8.59 2.26 -8.30
C SER A 245 -9.43 1.95 -7.05
N GLY A 246 -8.80 1.84 -5.90
CA GLY A 246 -9.48 1.54 -4.65
C GLY A 246 -8.59 1.67 -3.42
N PHE A 247 -9.22 1.91 -2.27
CA PHE A 247 -8.54 2.04 -0.98
C PHE A 247 -9.16 1.09 0.04
N TYR A 248 -8.37 0.12 0.51
CA TYR A 248 -8.85 -0.98 1.34
C TYR A 248 -8.65 -0.73 2.83
N LEU A 249 -9.68 -1.02 3.60
CA LEU A 249 -9.76 -0.87 5.03
C LEU A 249 -10.28 -2.18 5.65
N THR A 250 -9.86 -2.47 6.87
CA THR A 250 -10.36 -3.61 7.66
C THR A 250 -10.75 -3.15 9.07
N LYS A 251 -11.62 -3.92 9.73
CA LYS A 251 -11.94 -3.74 11.16
C LYS A 251 -10.94 -4.47 12.06
N ASN A 252 -10.10 -5.34 11.49
CA ASN A 252 -9.15 -6.16 12.24
C ASN A 252 -7.75 -5.55 12.15
N LEU A 253 -7.23 -5.06 13.28
CA LEU A 253 -5.88 -4.49 13.35
C LEU A 253 -4.80 -5.51 12.98
N ASP A 254 -4.92 -6.76 13.42
CA ASP A 254 -3.93 -7.81 13.13
C ASP A 254 -3.85 -8.08 11.62
N GLU A 255 -4.96 -7.97 10.88
CA GLU A 255 -4.93 -8.09 9.42
C GLU A 255 -4.20 -6.92 8.76
N ALA A 256 -4.39 -5.69 9.24
CA ALA A 256 -3.66 -4.53 8.72
C ALA A 256 -2.16 -4.59 9.04
N VAL A 257 -1.81 -5.01 10.26
CA VAL A 257 -0.41 -5.22 10.68
C VAL A 257 0.23 -6.32 9.84
N ASN A 258 -0.43 -7.47 9.70
CA ASN A 258 0.05 -8.56 8.88
C ASN A 258 0.27 -8.13 7.43
N TRP A 259 -0.71 -7.43 6.83
CA TRP A 259 -0.59 -6.92 5.46
C TRP A 259 0.63 -6.01 5.28
N ALA A 260 0.84 -5.04 6.18
CA ALA A 260 1.98 -4.13 6.10
C ALA A 260 3.30 -4.90 6.27
N ALA A 261 3.40 -5.77 7.28
CA ALA A 261 4.63 -6.51 7.60
C ALA A 261 5.04 -7.50 6.50
N THR A 262 4.10 -8.08 5.75
CA THR A 262 4.43 -9.01 4.67
C THR A 262 4.74 -8.32 3.36
N THR A 263 4.18 -7.13 3.10
CA THR A 263 4.31 -6.47 1.79
C THR A 263 5.43 -5.45 1.71
N THR A 264 6.06 -5.06 2.82
CA THR A 264 7.15 -4.07 2.81
C THR A 264 8.14 -4.24 3.96
N ALA A 265 9.39 -3.83 3.74
CA ALA A 265 10.40 -3.68 4.80
C ALA A 265 10.16 -2.47 5.70
N LYS A 266 9.29 -1.53 5.32
CA LYS A 266 8.98 -0.29 6.05
C LYS A 266 7.48 -0.18 6.33
N PRO A 267 6.92 -1.01 7.23
CA PRO A 267 5.48 -1.06 7.48
C PRO A 267 4.96 0.19 8.20
N ALA A 268 3.74 0.60 7.86
CA ALA A 268 2.99 1.65 8.51
C ALA A 268 1.52 1.28 8.64
N ILE A 269 0.89 1.71 9.74
CA ILE A 269 -0.52 1.48 10.04
C ILE A 269 -1.23 2.82 10.15
N LEU A 270 -2.28 3.01 9.34
CA LEU A 270 -3.17 4.15 9.44
C LEU A 270 -4.45 3.72 10.15
N VAL A 271 -4.89 4.55 11.08
CA VAL A 271 -6.11 4.35 11.87
C VAL A 271 -7.09 5.44 11.53
N PHE A 272 -8.25 5.04 11.05
CA PHE A 272 -9.37 5.92 10.73
C PHE A 272 -10.44 5.75 11.80
N LEU A 273 -10.84 6.87 12.39
CA LEU A 273 -11.92 6.93 13.36
C LEU A 273 -13.12 7.61 12.70
N VAL A 274 -14.04 6.80 12.18
CA VAL A 274 -15.12 7.27 11.31
C VAL A 274 -16.41 7.41 12.11
N ASN A 275 -17.09 8.54 12.00
CA ASN A 275 -18.42 8.67 12.59
C ASN A 275 -19.38 7.76 11.84
N ARG A 276 -20.18 6.97 12.56
CA ARG A 276 -21.16 6.08 11.95
C ARG A 276 -22.11 6.82 11.01
N LYS A 277 -22.49 8.06 11.33
CA LYS A 277 -23.34 8.90 10.47
C LYS A 277 -22.70 9.20 9.11
N ASP A 278 -21.38 9.37 9.07
CA ASP A 278 -20.67 9.64 7.82
C ASP A 278 -20.66 8.39 6.94
N LEU A 279 -20.49 7.19 7.54
CA LEU A 279 -20.63 5.92 6.83
C LEU A 279 -22.06 5.66 6.37
N ASP A 280 -23.05 5.95 7.22
CA ASP A 280 -24.48 5.76 6.90
C ASP A 280 -24.95 6.70 5.78
N SER A 281 -24.24 7.82 5.56
CA SER A 281 -24.52 8.76 4.47
C SER A 281 -23.90 8.37 3.12
N ALA A 282 -23.02 7.36 3.10
CA ALA A 282 -22.35 6.90 1.89
C ALA A 282 -23.24 5.93 1.09
N GLU A 283 -23.20 6.03 -0.23
CA GLU A 283 -23.83 5.02 -1.08
C GLU A 283 -23.03 3.72 -0.99
N ARG A 284 -23.55 2.73 -0.27
CA ARG A 284 -22.81 1.51 0.10
C ARG A 284 -23.36 0.28 -0.59
N LEU A 285 -22.46 -0.48 -1.23
CA LEU A 285 -22.74 -1.84 -1.66
C LEU A 285 -22.24 -2.84 -0.60
N ASP A 286 -23.18 -3.42 0.14
CA ASP A 286 -22.92 -4.47 1.13
C ASP A 286 -23.08 -5.87 0.49
N LEU A 287 -21.98 -6.64 0.46
CA LEU A 287 -21.90 -7.97 -0.14
C LEU A 287 -21.91 -9.11 0.89
N ASN A 288 -22.07 -8.83 2.19
CA ASN A 288 -22.02 -9.85 3.25
C ASN A 288 -23.11 -10.91 3.11
N ASN A 289 -24.29 -10.56 2.57
CA ASN A 289 -25.44 -11.45 2.45
C ASN A 289 -25.82 -11.75 0.99
N ASN A 290 -24.94 -11.47 0.03
CA ASN A 290 -25.20 -11.69 -1.39
C ASN A 290 -24.01 -12.38 -2.07
N GLU A 291 -23.89 -13.69 -1.85
CA GLU A 291 -22.77 -14.48 -2.34
C GLU A 291 -22.66 -14.50 -3.87
N GLU A 292 -23.78 -14.54 -4.59
CA GLU A 292 -23.80 -14.51 -6.05
C GLU A 292 -23.20 -13.19 -6.57
N ARG A 293 -23.67 -12.06 -6.04
CA ARG A 293 -23.18 -10.74 -6.42
C ARG A 293 -21.72 -10.55 -6.02
N TRP A 294 -21.35 -11.02 -4.83
CA TRP A 294 -19.98 -11.03 -4.36
C TRP A 294 -19.07 -11.79 -5.34
N ARG A 295 -19.47 -13.00 -5.74
CA ARG A 295 -18.68 -13.85 -6.65
C ARG A 295 -18.54 -13.22 -8.03
N GLU A 296 -19.60 -12.60 -8.55
CA GLU A 296 -19.57 -11.86 -9.81
C GLU A 296 -18.54 -10.73 -9.79
N ILE A 297 -18.57 -9.90 -8.74
CA ILE A 297 -17.69 -8.74 -8.57
C ILE A 297 -16.24 -9.19 -8.40
N VAL A 298 -15.98 -10.12 -7.47
CA VAL A 298 -14.62 -10.62 -7.16
C VAL A 298 -14.00 -11.28 -8.38
N THR A 299 -14.73 -12.18 -9.06
CA THR A 299 -14.22 -12.85 -10.26
C THR A 299 -13.86 -11.84 -11.36
N SER A 300 -14.67 -10.79 -11.51
CA SER A 300 -14.44 -9.74 -12.52
C SER A 300 -13.17 -8.94 -12.21
N PHE A 301 -13.04 -8.41 -10.99
CA PHE A 301 -11.88 -7.59 -10.62
C PHE A 301 -10.59 -8.41 -10.51
N ARG A 302 -10.63 -9.62 -9.92
CA ARG A 302 -9.46 -10.50 -9.81
C ARG A 302 -8.92 -10.97 -11.16
N ALA A 303 -9.76 -11.08 -12.19
CA ALA A 303 -9.28 -11.37 -13.54
C ALA A 303 -8.53 -10.20 -14.21
N GLY A 304 -8.43 -9.04 -13.56
CA GLY A 304 -7.90 -7.79 -14.13
C GLY A 304 -8.74 -7.24 -15.28
N ARG A 305 -9.91 -7.84 -15.53
CA ARG A 305 -10.83 -7.43 -16.59
C ARG A 305 -11.91 -6.55 -15.98
N ARG A 306 -11.76 -5.24 -16.10
CA ARG A 306 -12.85 -4.31 -15.82
C ARG A 306 -13.97 -4.51 -16.85
N ARG A 307 -14.87 -5.47 -16.63
CA ARG A 307 -16.04 -5.67 -17.49
C ARG A 307 -16.89 -4.41 -17.41
N VAL A 308 -17.30 -3.88 -18.56
CA VAL A 308 -18.13 -2.66 -18.65
C VAL A 308 -19.34 -2.75 -17.73
N LYS A 309 -20.02 -3.91 -17.71
CA LYS A 309 -21.16 -4.18 -16.82
C LYS A 309 -20.79 -4.11 -15.33
N THR A 310 -19.73 -4.78 -14.89
CA THR A 310 -19.30 -4.73 -13.48
C THR A 310 -18.90 -3.31 -13.08
N SER A 311 -18.14 -2.62 -13.93
CA SER A 311 -17.72 -1.24 -13.66
C SER A 311 -18.90 -0.27 -13.55
N GLN A 312 -19.86 -0.35 -14.48
CA GLN A 312 -21.04 0.52 -14.46
C GLN A 312 -21.93 0.22 -13.26
N SER A 313 -22.06 -1.06 -12.91
CA SER A 313 -22.91 -1.47 -11.80
C SER A 313 -22.33 -1.14 -10.42
N VAL A 314 -21.01 -0.90 -10.31
CA VAL A 314 -20.42 -0.46 -9.04
C VAL A 314 -20.11 1.04 -8.97
N SER A 315 -20.09 1.75 -10.10
CA SER A 315 -19.74 3.19 -10.13
C SER A 315 -20.75 4.11 -9.46
N ALA A 316 -21.94 3.59 -9.11
CA ALA A 316 -22.95 4.35 -8.38
C ALA A 316 -22.71 4.38 -6.86
N TYR A 317 -21.74 3.60 -6.35
CA TYR A 317 -21.46 3.50 -4.93
C TYR A 317 -20.18 4.25 -4.55
N ASP A 318 -20.16 4.76 -3.33
CA ASP A 318 -18.98 5.35 -2.72
C ASP A 318 -18.00 4.30 -2.20
N LEU A 319 -18.54 3.21 -1.68
CA LEU A 319 -17.78 2.10 -1.12
C LEU A 319 -18.45 0.74 -1.31
N ILE A 320 -17.64 -0.29 -1.32
CA ILE A 320 -18.06 -1.70 -1.34
C ILE A 320 -17.51 -2.36 -0.08
N GLU A 321 -18.34 -3.11 0.64
CA GLU A 321 -17.90 -3.93 1.77
C GLU A 321 -18.36 -5.38 1.67
N GLY A 322 -17.62 -6.27 2.32
CA GLY A 322 -17.96 -7.68 2.38
C GLY A 322 -16.78 -8.56 2.77
N PRO A 323 -16.94 -9.88 2.66
CA PRO A 323 -15.89 -10.84 2.96
C PRO A 323 -14.70 -10.70 2.00
N GLN A 324 -13.51 -11.03 2.49
CA GLN A 324 -12.30 -11.19 1.69
C GLN A 324 -12.40 -12.43 0.82
N ALA A 325 -11.81 -12.39 -0.37
CA ALA A 325 -11.68 -13.58 -1.21
C ALA A 325 -10.46 -14.41 -0.80
N THR A 326 -10.63 -15.72 -0.90
CA THR A 326 -9.54 -16.71 -0.94
C THR A 326 -9.65 -17.51 -2.23
N MET A 327 -8.52 -18.05 -2.70
CA MET A 327 -8.41 -18.76 -3.97
C MET A 327 -8.32 -20.27 -3.75
N ARG A 328 -9.00 -21.04 -4.60
CA ARG A 328 -8.82 -22.49 -4.75
C ARG A 328 -8.58 -22.85 -6.21
N TYR A 329 -7.58 -23.68 -6.47
CA TYR A 329 -7.37 -24.26 -7.80
C TYR A 329 -8.17 -25.56 -7.94
N ASP A 330 -9.02 -25.62 -8.96
CA ASP A 330 -9.77 -26.82 -9.30
C ASP A 330 -9.04 -27.60 -10.40
N LYS A 331 -8.50 -28.77 -10.04
CA LYS A 331 -7.77 -29.65 -10.96
C LYS A 331 -8.67 -30.27 -12.03
N ALA A 332 -9.98 -30.41 -11.79
CA ALA A 332 -10.88 -31.04 -12.75
C ALA A 332 -11.22 -30.09 -13.90
N THR A 333 -11.43 -28.81 -13.58
CA THR A 333 -11.80 -27.76 -14.54
C THR A 333 -10.60 -26.95 -15.03
N TYR A 334 -9.44 -27.07 -14.36
CA TYR A 334 -8.24 -26.25 -14.58
C TYR A 334 -8.51 -24.74 -14.36
N GLU A 335 -9.44 -24.42 -13.47
CA GLU A 335 -9.87 -23.06 -13.17
C GLU A 335 -9.46 -22.61 -11.76
N LEU A 336 -9.32 -21.29 -11.59
CA LEU A 336 -9.19 -20.65 -10.29
C LEU A 336 -10.57 -20.21 -9.82
N LEU A 337 -10.96 -20.69 -8.65
CA LEU A 337 -12.25 -20.38 -8.02
C LEU A 337 -12.02 -19.46 -6.82
N TRP A 338 -12.89 -18.46 -6.67
CA TRP A 338 -12.88 -17.51 -5.57
C TRP A 338 -13.97 -17.88 -4.56
N GLU A 339 -13.58 -17.98 -3.30
CA GLU A 339 -14.45 -18.33 -2.18
C GLU A 339 -14.38 -17.26 -1.09
N GLN A 340 -15.48 -17.05 -0.35
CA GLN A 340 -15.48 -16.12 0.77
C GLN A 340 -14.64 -16.68 1.91
N LYS A 341 -13.66 -15.92 2.37
CA LYS A 341 -12.87 -16.24 3.56
C LYS A 341 -13.79 -16.12 4.80
N PRO A 342 -13.98 -17.19 5.58
CA PRO A 342 -14.87 -17.17 6.74
C PRO A 342 -14.48 -16.08 7.74
N SER A 343 -15.49 -15.40 8.31
CA SER A 343 -15.33 -14.38 9.36
C SER A 343 -14.37 -13.23 9.00
N SER A 344 -14.19 -12.97 7.69
CA SER A 344 -13.36 -11.87 7.21
C SER A 344 -14.21 -10.66 6.86
N TYR A 345 -13.59 -9.48 6.87
CA TYR A 345 -14.22 -8.24 6.48
C TYR A 345 -13.22 -7.33 5.77
N GLN A 346 -13.66 -6.68 4.70
CA GLN A 346 -12.95 -5.57 4.10
C GLN A 346 -13.95 -4.52 3.61
N MET A 347 -13.48 -3.29 3.56
CA MET A 347 -14.15 -2.15 2.95
C MET A 347 -13.23 -1.55 1.90
N CYS A 348 -13.75 -1.30 0.70
CA CYS A 348 -13.03 -0.66 -0.39
C CYS A 348 -13.72 0.65 -0.74
N LEU A 349 -13.01 1.77 -0.57
CA LEU A 349 -13.46 3.07 -1.10
C LEU A 349 -13.21 3.08 -2.61
N ILE A 350 -14.21 3.47 -3.39
CA ILE A 350 -14.16 3.47 -4.87
C ILE A 350 -14.56 4.81 -5.50
N SER A 351 -15.03 5.78 -4.70
CA SER A 351 -15.38 7.14 -5.10
C SER A 351 -14.30 8.13 -4.64
N ASP A 352 -13.72 8.89 -5.58
CA ASP A 352 -12.71 9.92 -5.28
C ASP A 352 -13.31 11.00 -4.35
N ASP A 353 -14.57 11.41 -4.58
CA ASP A 353 -15.28 12.41 -3.77
C ASP A 353 -15.47 11.94 -2.32
N PHE A 354 -15.80 10.65 -2.13
CA PHE A 354 -15.92 10.07 -0.81
C PHE A 354 -14.55 9.90 -0.13
N ALA A 355 -13.52 9.49 -0.87
CA ALA A 355 -12.16 9.36 -0.36
C ALA A 355 -11.59 10.69 0.17
N GLU A 356 -11.87 11.81 -0.50
CA GLU A 356 -11.48 13.16 -0.05
C GLU A 356 -12.17 13.54 1.27
N LYS A 357 -13.45 13.22 1.43
CA LYS A 357 -14.17 13.42 2.70
C LYS A 357 -13.63 12.48 3.78
N PHE A 358 -13.40 11.21 3.43
CA PHE A 358 -12.96 10.16 4.33
C PHE A 358 -11.60 10.46 4.95
N LYS A 359 -10.69 11.14 4.24
CA LYS A 359 -9.39 11.61 4.76
C LYS A 359 -9.51 12.30 6.12
N LYS A 360 -10.59 13.06 6.36
CA LYS A 360 -10.84 13.80 7.61
C LYS A 360 -10.98 12.88 8.84
N SER A 361 -11.27 11.60 8.62
CA SER A 361 -11.35 10.58 9.68
C SER A 361 -10.00 9.96 10.05
N LEU A 362 -8.91 10.30 9.35
CA LEU A 362 -7.57 9.83 9.71
C LEU A 362 -7.20 10.34 11.11
N HIS A 363 -7.11 9.40 12.05
CA HIS A 363 -6.90 9.69 13.46
C HIS A 363 -5.44 9.51 13.87
N SER A 364 -4.83 8.38 13.45
CA SER A 364 -3.44 8.06 13.81
C SER A 364 -2.65 7.45 12.66
N VAL A 365 -1.33 7.63 12.69
CA VAL A 365 -0.37 6.95 11.83
C VAL A 365 0.77 6.40 12.69
N LEU A 366 1.02 5.10 12.59
CA LEU A 366 2.18 4.46 13.20
C LEU A 366 3.17 4.08 12.10
N PHE A 367 4.37 4.63 12.14
CA PHE A 367 5.49 4.16 11.33
C PHE A 367 6.22 3.11 12.14
N VAL A 368 6.23 1.87 11.66
CA VAL A 368 6.86 0.74 12.35
C VAL A 368 8.29 0.59 11.86
N GLY A 369 9.23 0.53 12.79
CA GLY A 369 10.65 0.32 12.56
C GLY A 369 11.19 -0.76 13.49
N THR A 370 12.21 -1.46 13.01
CA THR A 370 13.00 -2.42 13.80
C THR A 370 14.28 -1.77 14.29
#